data_AF-A0A4U3MGD3-F1
#
_entry.id   AF-A0A4U3MGD3-F1
#
_cell.length_a   1.000
_cell.length_b   1.000
_cell.length_c   1.000
_cell.angle_alpha   90.00
_cell.angle_beta   90.00
_cell.angle_gamma   90.00
#
_symmetry.space_group_name_H-M   'P 1'
#
loop_
_entity.id
_entity.type
_entity.pdbx_description
1 polymer ?
#
loop_
_entity_poly.entity_id
_entity_poly.type
_entity_poly.pdbx_seq_one_letter_code
_entity_poly.pdbx_strand_id
1 'polypeptide(L)'
;MTGGERAYLEAAYGVTNRDGVTEYSAAVLEEGRALCGKPPTADWIIHNGKAGDERLAAAIEHLCPMFLDGLREARSKERVEREAQPSVELGFDDGVYTVGEDIMAGTYQTTGGRAGDCHWERSTENGDIIDSDLVRDAPKEVRVTVRTGEGFKSQGCGTWTPA
;
A
#
# COMPACT_ATOMS: atom_id res chain seq x y z
N MET A 1 -4.30 -3.99 34.39
CA MET A 1 -3.72 -3.05 33.43
C MET A 1 -2.85 -2.07 34.19
N THR A 2 -1.57 -2.00 33.84
CA THR A 2 -0.66 -0.98 34.35
C THR A 2 -1.04 0.39 33.80
N GLY A 3 -0.57 1.47 34.42
CA GLY A 3 -0.88 2.84 33.96
C GLY A 3 -0.38 3.13 32.54
N GLY A 4 0.75 2.50 32.14
CA GLY A 4 1.29 2.62 30.79
C GLY A 4 0.46 1.89 29.73
N GLU A 5 -0.05 0.70 30.05
CA GLU A 5 -0.95 -0.06 29.15
C GLU A 5 -2.22 0.73 28.84
N ARG A 6 -2.79 1.41 29.84
CA ARG A 6 -4.00 2.23 29.68
C ARG A 6 -3.76 3.44 28.76
N ALA A 7 -2.63 4.14 28.92
CA ALA A 7 -2.32 5.33 28.11
C ALA A 7 -2.04 4.99 26.63
N TYR A 8 -1.38 3.85 26.35
CA TYR A 8 -1.12 3.42 24.97
C TYR A 8 -2.40 2.96 24.27
N LEU A 9 -3.26 2.20 24.95
CA LEU A 9 -4.54 1.76 24.41
C LEU A 9 -5.49 2.94 24.14
N GLU A 10 -5.45 4.00 24.96
CA GLU A 10 -6.16 5.26 24.70
C GLU A 10 -5.64 5.96 23.43
N ALA A 11 -4.32 6.00 23.23
CA ALA A 11 -3.70 6.64 22.07
C ALA A 11 -3.95 5.86 20.75
N ALA A 12 -3.96 4.53 20.80
CA ALA A 12 -4.08 3.67 19.62
C ALA A 12 -5.55 3.31 19.27
N TYR A 13 -6.43 3.20 20.27
CA TYR A 13 -7.79 2.64 20.10
C TYR A 13 -8.89 3.45 20.79
N GLY A 14 -8.54 4.62 21.31
CA GLY A 14 -9.48 5.54 21.91
C GLY A 14 -10.48 6.04 20.88
N VAL A 15 -11.77 5.82 21.15
CA VAL A 15 -12.83 6.56 20.48
C VAL A 15 -13.24 7.67 21.42
N THR A 16 -12.92 8.90 21.07
CA THR A 16 -13.36 10.07 21.84
C THR A 16 -14.84 10.31 21.53
N ASN A 17 -15.71 10.11 22.53
CA ASN A 17 -17.12 10.44 22.39
C ASN A 17 -17.33 11.96 22.34
N ARG A 18 -18.56 12.42 22.07
CA ARG A 18 -18.90 13.86 22.01
C ARG A 18 -18.59 14.63 23.30
N ASP A 19 -18.48 13.93 24.42
CA ASP A 19 -18.20 14.51 25.74
C ASP A 19 -16.68 14.56 26.05
N GLY A 20 -15.83 14.21 25.08
CA GLY A 20 -14.38 14.24 25.25
C GLY A 20 -13.83 13.07 26.07
N VAL A 21 -14.67 12.08 26.41
CA VAL A 21 -14.24 10.87 27.10
C VAL A 21 -13.70 9.91 26.05
N THR A 22 -12.41 9.59 26.19
CA THR A 22 -11.77 8.56 25.37
C THR A 22 -12.09 7.21 25.99
N GLU A 23 -13.08 6.53 25.42
CA GLU A 23 -13.36 5.14 25.79
C GLU A 23 -12.50 4.23 24.92
N TYR A 24 -11.96 3.16 25.52
CA TYR A 24 -11.45 2.06 24.72
C TYR A 24 -12.59 1.58 23.84
N SER A 25 -12.34 1.38 22.54
CA SER A 25 -13.25 0.58 21.73
C SER A 25 -13.43 -0.78 22.42
N ALA A 26 -14.56 -0.97 23.12
CA ALA A 26 -14.88 -2.23 23.79
C ALA A 26 -14.83 -3.39 22.78
N ALA A 27 -15.17 -3.11 21.51
CA ALA A 27 -15.03 -4.06 20.42
C ALA A 27 -13.57 -4.52 20.20
N VAL A 28 -12.58 -3.63 20.25
CA VAL A 28 -11.16 -4.00 20.06
C VAL A 28 -10.63 -4.79 21.26
N LEU A 29 -11.03 -4.43 22.48
CA LEU A 29 -10.66 -5.20 23.68
C LEU A 29 -11.33 -6.58 23.71
N GLU A 30 -12.60 -6.68 23.30
CA GLU A 30 -13.31 -7.96 23.20
C GLU A 30 -12.76 -8.83 22.07
N GLU A 31 -12.45 -8.26 20.90
CA GLU A 31 -11.75 -8.98 19.82
C GLU A 31 -10.37 -9.47 20.28
N GLY A 32 -9.58 -8.61 20.92
CA GLY A 32 -8.28 -8.96 21.48
C GLY A 32 -8.36 -10.08 22.53
N ARG A 33 -9.35 -10.04 23.42
CA ARG A 33 -9.61 -11.09 24.42
C ARG A 33 -10.12 -12.38 23.80
N ALA A 34 -10.99 -12.30 22.79
CA ALA A 34 -11.50 -13.47 22.06
C ALA A 34 -10.37 -14.22 21.34
N LEU A 35 -9.40 -13.49 20.79
CA LEU A 35 -8.20 -14.06 20.15
C LEU A 35 -7.34 -14.86 21.14
N CYS A 36 -7.30 -14.45 22.41
CA CYS A 36 -6.59 -15.18 23.46
C CYS A 36 -7.22 -16.55 23.79
N GLY A 37 -8.52 -16.72 23.55
CA GLY A 37 -9.23 -17.99 23.78
C GLY A 37 -9.15 -18.98 22.61
N LYS A 38 -8.94 -18.50 21.39
CA LYS A 38 -8.76 -19.31 20.17
C LYS A 38 -7.69 -18.64 19.28
N PRO A 39 -6.41 -19.03 19.45
CA PRO A 39 -5.34 -18.33 18.77
C PRO A 39 -5.42 -18.50 17.25
N PRO A 40 -5.30 -17.41 16.48
CA PRO A 40 -5.22 -17.50 15.02
C PRO A 40 -3.86 -18.08 14.61
N THR A 41 -3.84 -19.00 13.65
CA THR A 41 -2.60 -19.46 13.02
C THR A 41 -2.10 -18.41 12.02
N ALA A 42 -0.81 -18.46 11.64
CA ALA A 42 -0.27 -17.61 10.58
C ALA A 42 -1.11 -17.73 9.29
N ASP A 43 -1.51 -18.96 8.94
CA ASP A 43 -2.37 -19.20 7.78
C ASP A 43 -3.76 -18.56 7.95
N TRP A 44 -4.38 -18.63 9.13
CA TRP A 44 -5.65 -17.94 9.38
C TRP A 44 -5.51 -16.43 9.23
N ILE A 45 -4.41 -15.85 9.73
CA ILE A 45 -4.13 -14.41 9.63
C ILE A 45 -4.04 -13.99 8.16
N ILE A 46 -3.34 -14.76 7.33
CA ILE A 46 -3.18 -14.51 5.89
C ILE A 46 -4.54 -14.64 5.17
N HIS A 47 -5.28 -15.74 5.38
CA HIS A 47 -6.54 -15.99 4.69
C HIS A 47 -7.63 -14.95 5.00
N ASN A 48 -7.53 -14.24 6.13
CA ASN A 48 -8.46 -13.18 6.51
C ASN A 48 -7.93 -11.76 6.19
N GLY A 49 -6.78 -11.64 5.53
CA GLY A 49 -6.18 -10.35 5.16
C GLY A 49 -5.79 -9.50 6.38
N LYS A 50 -5.36 -10.15 7.46
CA LYS A 50 -5.14 -9.51 8.76
C LYS A 50 -3.68 -9.28 9.13
N ALA A 51 -2.67 -9.70 8.35
CA ALA A 51 -1.29 -9.57 8.80
C ALA A 51 -0.82 -8.09 8.88
N GLY A 52 -1.45 -7.20 8.10
CA GLY A 52 -1.27 -5.75 8.17
C GLY A 52 -2.23 -5.01 9.12
N ASP A 53 -3.14 -5.70 9.82
CA ASP A 53 -4.12 -5.05 10.70
C ASP A 53 -3.44 -4.57 12.00
N GLU A 54 -3.36 -3.25 12.19
CA GLU A 54 -2.73 -2.63 13.36
C GLU A 54 -3.45 -2.96 14.66
N ARG A 55 -4.78 -3.14 14.62
CA ARG A 55 -5.58 -3.52 15.79
C ARG A 55 -5.26 -4.95 16.22
N LEU A 56 -5.17 -5.86 15.25
CA LEU A 56 -4.76 -7.24 15.51
C LEU A 56 -3.33 -7.29 16.06
N ALA A 57 -2.42 -6.52 15.47
CA ALA A 57 -1.02 -6.48 15.88
C ALA A 57 -0.88 -6.05 17.34
N ALA A 58 -1.54 -4.97 17.75
CA ALA A 58 -1.45 -4.50 19.14
C ALA A 58 -2.18 -5.42 20.12
N ALA A 59 -3.30 -6.04 19.73
CA ALA A 59 -3.95 -7.03 20.57
C ALA A 59 -3.02 -8.22 20.85
N ILE A 60 -2.33 -8.74 19.84
CA ILE A 60 -1.34 -9.81 19.99
C ILE A 60 -0.13 -9.32 20.80
N GLU A 61 0.45 -8.17 20.49
CA GLU A 61 1.65 -7.65 21.16
C GLU A 61 1.44 -7.36 22.66
N HIS A 62 0.26 -6.88 23.05
CA HIS A 62 0.02 -6.39 24.41
C HIS A 62 -0.88 -7.26 25.26
N LEU A 63 -1.88 -7.92 24.67
CA LEU A 63 -2.83 -8.74 25.43
C LEU A 63 -2.40 -10.21 25.44
N CYS A 64 -1.81 -10.71 24.34
CA CYS A 64 -1.45 -12.11 24.18
C CYS A 64 -0.10 -12.33 23.45
N PRO A 65 1.02 -11.90 24.07
CA PRO A 65 2.35 -11.83 23.43
C PRO A 65 2.92 -13.20 23.01
N MET A 66 2.37 -14.30 23.53
CA MET A 66 2.75 -15.65 23.11
C MET A 66 2.43 -15.96 21.63
N PHE A 67 1.59 -15.16 20.97
CA PHE A 67 1.23 -15.34 19.55
C PHE A 67 1.99 -14.41 18.60
N LEU A 68 2.96 -13.66 19.12
CA LEU A 68 3.75 -12.72 18.33
C LEU A 68 4.53 -13.42 17.21
N ASP A 69 4.94 -14.67 17.42
CA ASP A 69 5.64 -15.45 16.40
C ASP A 69 4.73 -15.80 15.21
N GLY A 70 3.46 -16.12 15.45
CA GLY A 70 2.48 -16.36 14.38
C GLY A 70 2.18 -15.10 13.56
N LEU A 71 2.13 -13.93 14.20
CA LEU A 71 1.97 -12.64 13.51
C LEU A 71 3.21 -12.30 12.67
N ARG A 72 4.42 -12.53 13.20
CA ARG A 72 5.67 -12.32 12.47
C ARG A 72 5.77 -13.24 11.26
N GLU A 73 5.43 -14.51 11.42
CA GLU A 73 5.40 -15.48 10.35
C GLU A 73 4.41 -15.05 9.25
N ALA A 74 3.19 -14.66 9.62
CA ALA A 74 2.19 -14.17 8.66
C ALA A 74 2.69 -12.95 7.87
N ARG A 75 3.27 -11.96 8.54
CA ARG A 75 3.87 -10.78 7.89
C ARG A 75 5.05 -11.14 6.99
N SER A 76 5.86 -12.12 7.36
CA SER A 76 6.97 -12.58 6.54
C SER A 76 6.49 -13.30 5.28
N LYS A 77 5.46 -14.15 5.40
CA LYS A 77 4.85 -14.85 4.26
C LYS A 77 4.19 -13.87 3.28
N GLU A 78 3.39 -12.93 3.76
CA GLU A 78 2.79 -11.89 2.89
C GLU A 78 3.86 -11.05 2.18
N ARG A 79 4.98 -10.75 2.86
CA ARG A 79 6.11 -10.05 2.25
C ARG A 79 6.77 -10.90 1.16
N VAL A 80 7.07 -12.16 1.47
CA VAL A 80 7.69 -13.09 0.51
C VAL A 80 6.77 -13.32 -0.68
N GLU A 81 5.46 -13.43 -0.51
CA GLU A 81 4.49 -13.56 -1.61
C GLU A 81 4.44 -12.29 -2.48
N ARG A 82 4.51 -11.11 -1.87
CA ARG A 82 4.59 -9.82 -2.58
C ARG A 82 5.92 -9.64 -3.32
N GLU A 83 7.02 -10.13 -2.75
CA GLU A 83 8.36 -10.10 -3.35
C GLU A 83 8.56 -11.20 -4.41
N ALA A 84 7.88 -12.34 -4.25
CA ALA A 84 7.87 -13.45 -5.20
C ALA A 84 6.88 -13.26 -6.35
N GLN A 85 5.97 -12.28 -6.24
CA GLN A 85 5.24 -11.78 -7.38
C GLN A 85 6.26 -11.28 -8.41
N PRO A 86 6.31 -11.88 -9.62
CA PRO A 86 7.35 -11.56 -10.57
C PRO A 86 7.29 -10.06 -10.86
N SER A 87 8.39 -9.35 -10.61
CA SER A 87 8.66 -8.16 -11.37
C SER A 87 8.75 -8.64 -12.81
N VAL A 88 7.66 -8.49 -13.56
CA VAL A 88 7.68 -8.46 -15.02
C VAL A 88 8.85 -7.54 -15.42
N GLU A 89 9.44 -7.66 -16.60
CA GLU A 89 10.26 -6.55 -17.10
C GLU A 89 9.33 -5.31 -17.17
N LEU A 90 9.25 -4.55 -16.08
CA LEU A 90 8.19 -3.58 -15.78
C LEU A 90 8.45 -2.26 -16.53
N GLY A 91 9.25 -2.29 -17.58
CA GLY A 91 9.49 -1.13 -18.41
C GLY A 91 8.56 -1.12 -19.61
N PHE A 92 8.24 0.07 -20.10
CA PHE A 92 7.48 0.24 -21.33
C PHE A 92 7.99 1.48 -22.08
N ASP A 93 7.88 1.48 -23.41
CA ASP A 93 8.33 2.58 -24.26
C ASP A 93 7.20 3.60 -24.50
N ASP A 94 7.36 4.46 -25.50
CA ASP A 94 6.29 5.34 -25.93
C ASP A 94 5.08 4.56 -26.48
N GLY A 95 3.87 5.00 -26.14
CA GLY A 95 2.64 4.30 -26.47
C GLY A 95 1.41 4.87 -25.77
N VAL A 96 0.28 4.18 -25.95
CA VAL A 96 -0.98 4.44 -25.24
C VAL A 96 -1.34 3.16 -24.51
N TYR A 97 -1.64 3.27 -23.22
CA TYR A 97 -1.76 2.15 -22.30
C TYR A 97 -2.98 2.31 -21.40
N THR A 98 -3.69 1.22 -21.16
CA THR A 98 -4.67 1.08 -20.09
C THR A 98 -3.98 0.52 -18.84
N VAL A 99 -4.01 1.28 -17.74
CA VAL A 99 -3.31 0.91 -16.50
C VAL A 99 -4.11 -0.17 -15.77
N GLY A 100 -3.46 -1.30 -15.48
CA GLY A 100 -4.05 -2.53 -14.98
C GLY A 100 -4.31 -3.58 -16.06
N GLU A 101 -4.21 -3.21 -17.35
CA GLU A 101 -4.31 -4.14 -18.48
C GLU A 101 -2.97 -4.22 -19.24
N ASP A 102 -2.51 -3.09 -19.80
CA ASP A 102 -1.28 -3.03 -20.59
C ASP A 102 -0.03 -2.77 -19.73
N ILE A 103 -0.16 -1.92 -18.71
CA ILE A 103 0.90 -1.61 -17.74
C ILE A 103 0.36 -1.67 -16.32
N MET A 104 1.17 -2.07 -15.34
CA MET A 104 0.71 -2.16 -13.95
C MET A 104 0.61 -0.77 -13.30
N ALA A 105 -0.30 -0.62 -12.34
CA ALA A 105 -0.32 0.55 -11.48
C ALA A 105 0.99 0.67 -10.68
N GLY A 106 1.51 1.88 -10.56
CA GLY A 106 2.83 2.09 -9.96
C GLY A 106 3.42 3.44 -10.33
N THR A 107 4.63 3.68 -9.84
CA THR A 107 5.41 4.88 -10.20
C THR A 107 6.48 4.50 -11.19
N TYR A 108 6.55 5.22 -12.30
CA TYR A 108 7.51 5.02 -13.37
C TYR A 108 8.39 6.25 -13.53
N GLN A 109 9.61 6.03 -14.03
CA GLN A 109 10.56 7.06 -14.39
C GLN A 109 11.19 6.81 -15.76
N THR A 110 11.48 7.87 -16.51
CA THR A 110 12.19 7.73 -17.79
C THR A 110 13.66 7.37 -17.57
N THR A 111 14.18 6.41 -18.35
CA THR A 111 15.60 6.03 -18.32
C THR A 111 16.39 6.96 -19.27
N GLY A 112 17.29 7.75 -18.70
CA GLY A 112 17.88 8.93 -19.35
C GLY A 112 18.53 8.70 -20.73
N GLY A 113 17.99 9.41 -21.70
CA GLY A 113 18.61 9.90 -22.93
C GLY A 113 17.92 11.23 -23.25
N ARG A 114 18.48 12.11 -24.10
CA ARG A 114 17.81 13.38 -24.45
C ARG A 114 16.43 13.10 -25.07
N ALA A 115 15.40 13.10 -24.24
CA ALA A 115 14.02 13.17 -24.64
C ALA A 115 13.78 14.62 -25.07
N GLY A 116 14.08 14.93 -26.32
CA GLY A 116 13.58 16.15 -26.93
C GLY A 116 12.08 15.97 -27.15
N ASP A 117 11.27 16.87 -26.61
CA ASP A 117 9.81 16.87 -26.75
C ASP A 117 9.08 15.65 -26.13
N CYS A 118 9.45 15.24 -24.90
CA CYS A 118 8.69 14.23 -24.17
C CYS A 118 7.33 14.76 -23.72
N HIS A 119 6.27 14.23 -24.30
CA HIS A 119 4.90 14.48 -23.91
C HIS A 119 4.34 13.25 -23.20
N TRP A 120 3.80 13.45 -22.00
CA TRP A 120 3.05 12.41 -21.31
C TRP A 120 1.70 12.93 -20.83
N GLU A 121 0.74 12.01 -20.69
CA GLU A 121 -0.61 12.31 -20.24
C GLU A 121 -1.18 11.13 -19.46
N ARG A 122 -1.90 11.45 -18.39
CA ARG A 122 -2.78 10.56 -17.65
C ARG A 122 -4.21 10.94 -17.90
N SER A 123 -5.08 9.95 -18.05
CA SER A 123 -6.50 10.16 -18.24
C SER A 123 -7.32 9.22 -17.36
N THR A 124 -8.58 9.58 -17.09
CA THR A 124 -9.56 8.70 -16.48
C THR A 124 -9.94 7.59 -17.46
N GLU A 125 -10.64 6.56 -16.99
CA GLU A 125 -11.21 5.49 -17.83
C GLU A 125 -12.07 6.04 -18.99
N ASN A 126 -12.72 7.21 -18.78
CA ASN A 126 -13.55 7.86 -19.78
C ASN A 126 -12.78 8.80 -20.73
N GLY A 127 -11.46 8.92 -20.55
CA GLY A 127 -10.58 9.75 -21.38
C GLY A 127 -10.43 11.21 -20.92
N ASP A 128 -10.93 11.58 -19.74
CA ASP A 128 -10.72 12.93 -19.19
C ASP A 128 -9.28 13.07 -18.70
N ILE A 129 -8.58 14.14 -19.08
CA ILE A 129 -7.19 14.36 -18.67
C ILE A 129 -7.12 14.60 -17.16
N ILE A 130 -6.33 13.77 -16.48
CA ILE A 130 -5.98 13.90 -15.05
C ILE A 130 -4.75 14.79 -14.91
N ASP A 131 -3.73 14.55 -15.72
CA ASP A 131 -2.45 15.25 -15.65
C ASP A 131 -1.68 15.11 -16.96
N SER A 132 -0.88 16.09 -17.34
CA SER A 132 -0.09 16.06 -18.58
C SER A 132 1.02 17.11 -18.56
N ASP A 133 2.15 16.79 -19.20
CA ASP A 133 3.25 17.74 -19.38
C ASP A 133 3.99 17.52 -20.71
N LEU A 134 4.63 18.59 -21.21
CA LEU A 134 5.52 18.58 -22.37
C LEU A 134 6.91 19.06 -21.96
N VAL A 135 7.84 18.13 -21.84
CA VAL A 135 9.22 18.37 -21.42
C VAL A 135 10.10 18.58 -22.65
N ARG A 136 10.51 19.84 -22.89
CA ARG A 136 11.28 20.26 -24.08
C ARG A 136 12.80 20.20 -23.92
N ASP A 137 13.31 20.29 -22.69
CA ASP A 137 14.75 20.30 -22.37
C ASP A 137 15.03 19.40 -21.16
N ALA A 138 15.24 18.10 -21.38
CA ALA A 138 15.44 17.13 -20.30
C ALA A 138 16.94 16.81 -20.08
N PRO A 139 17.55 17.32 -19.00
CA PRO A 139 18.46 16.53 -18.17
C PRO A 139 17.72 15.89 -16.99
N LYS A 140 16.38 16.05 -16.91
CA LYS A 140 15.56 15.56 -15.80
C LYS A 140 14.80 14.31 -16.20
N GLU A 141 14.99 13.26 -15.41
CA GLU A 141 14.12 12.08 -15.37
C GLU A 141 12.69 12.54 -15.04
N VAL A 142 11.73 12.13 -15.86
CA VAL A 142 10.30 12.38 -15.60
C VAL A 142 9.80 11.25 -14.73
N ARG A 143 9.08 11.55 -13.65
CA ARG A 143 8.50 10.54 -12.76
C ARG A 143 6.99 10.73 -12.66
N VAL A 144 6.24 9.67 -12.94
CA VAL A 144 4.77 9.69 -12.96
C VAL A 144 4.22 8.48 -12.21
N THR A 145 3.21 8.69 -11.37
CA THR A 145 2.45 7.62 -10.71
C THR A 145 1.12 7.43 -11.41
N VAL A 146 0.84 6.21 -11.87
CA VAL A 146 -0.40 5.82 -12.54
C VAL A 146 -1.18 4.81 -11.70
N ARG A 147 -2.51 4.83 -11.80
CA ARG A 147 -3.41 3.95 -11.04
C ARG A 147 -4.25 3.08 -11.96
N THR A 148 -4.66 1.91 -11.47
CA THR A 148 -5.55 1.01 -12.22
C THR A 148 -6.82 1.72 -12.66
N GLY A 149 -7.21 1.53 -13.93
CA GLY A 149 -8.36 2.19 -14.56
C GLY A 149 -8.04 3.55 -15.19
N GLU A 150 -6.80 4.03 -15.09
CA GLU A 150 -6.34 5.22 -15.82
C GLU A 150 -5.85 4.86 -17.22
N GLY A 151 -5.91 5.82 -18.14
CA GLY A 151 -5.12 5.80 -19.37
C GLY A 151 -3.76 6.46 -19.14
N PHE A 152 -2.72 5.95 -19.79
CA PHE A 152 -1.41 6.59 -19.85
C PHE A 152 -0.94 6.69 -21.29
N LYS A 153 -0.50 7.88 -21.69
CA LYS A 153 0.09 8.12 -23.01
C LYS A 153 1.49 8.68 -22.84
N SER A 154 2.44 8.14 -23.61
CA SER A 154 3.81 8.61 -23.68
C SER A 154 4.24 8.80 -25.13
N GLN A 155 4.90 9.91 -25.43
CA GLN A 155 5.44 10.20 -26.74
C GLN A 155 6.74 10.99 -26.63
N GLY A 156 7.82 10.49 -27.23
CA GLY A 156 9.12 11.15 -27.20
C GLY A 156 9.83 11.04 -25.85
N CYS A 157 9.35 10.22 -24.92
CA CYS A 157 9.91 10.06 -23.59
C CYS A 157 10.89 8.88 -23.49
N GLY A 158 10.89 7.98 -24.48
CA GLY A 158 11.71 6.78 -24.48
C GLY A 158 11.19 5.73 -23.51
N THR A 159 12.10 4.97 -22.91
CA THR A 159 11.73 3.87 -22.01
C THR A 159 11.45 4.37 -20.60
N TRP A 160 10.27 4.03 -20.10
CA TRP A 160 9.88 4.13 -18.70
C TRP A 160 10.26 2.85 -17.96
N THR A 161 10.76 2.97 -16.74
CA THR A 161 11.00 1.85 -15.82
C THR A 161 10.39 2.17 -14.46
N PRO A 162 10.06 1.19 -13.61
CA PRO A 162 9.60 1.47 -12.26
C PRO A 162 10.64 2.30 -11.50
N ALA A 163 10.16 3.26 -10.73
CA ALA A 163 10.97 4.15 -9.88
C ALA A 163 11.16 3.60 -8.47
#